data_AF-A0A953P4V1-F1
#
_entry.id   AF-A0A953P4V1-F1
#
_cell.length_a   1.000
_cell.length_b   1.000
_cell.length_c   1.000
_cell.angle_alpha   90.00
_cell.angle_beta   90.00
_cell.angle_gamma   90.00
#
_symmetry.space_group_name_H-M   'P 1'
#
loop_
_entity.id
_entity.type
_entity.pdbx_description
1 polymer ?
#
loop_
_entity_poly.entity_id
_entity_poly.type
_entity_poly.pdbx_seq_one_letter_code
_entity_poly.pdbx_strand_id
1 'polypeptide(L)'
;MMKTLSFTALAIVIMFCLTAPGQTSGPKVLDRTDAAATAQVVLKAYAAKDLPAMAELSTADNRVIIQELIKQGESHPRWRSIFSGGRWQAVSTWNGKLGEIRYFERTAIDTKHVEARVQFGETEPEKLVVVTLSWEGGKWCFEDVNFPRRETFEQGSKTRPVMP
;
A
#
# COMPACT_ATOMS: atom_id res chain seq x y z
N MET A 1 29.20 -38.33 -67.02
CA MET A 1 30.00 -39.53 -66.66
C MET A 1 30.89 -39.12 -65.49
N MET A 2 30.82 -39.85 -64.35
CA MET A 2 31.67 -39.79 -63.13
C MET A 2 31.69 -38.46 -62.34
N LYS A 3 31.12 -38.41 -61.10
CA LYS A 3 31.67 -38.78 -59.77
C LYS A 3 32.87 -37.87 -59.39
N THR A 4 32.91 -37.15 -58.26
CA THR A 4 32.91 -37.60 -56.83
C THR A 4 32.79 -36.34 -55.91
N LEU A 5 31.91 -36.28 -54.90
CA LEU A 5 32.16 -36.34 -53.43
C LEU A 5 33.55 -35.83 -52.98
N SER A 6 33.79 -35.10 -51.88
CA SER A 6 33.06 -34.59 -50.71
C SER A 6 34.05 -33.68 -49.95
N PHE A 7 33.61 -32.83 -49.01
CA PHE A 7 33.96 -32.96 -47.58
C PHE A 7 33.44 -31.78 -46.75
N THR A 8 32.91 -32.19 -45.61
CA THR A 8 32.14 -31.52 -44.58
C THR A 8 33.03 -30.65 -43.68
N ALA A 9 32.50 -29.52 -43.19
CA ALA A 9 32.88 -28.98 -41.88
C ALA A 9 31.66 -28.31 -41.24
N LEU A 10 30.96 -29.07 -40.40
CA LEU A 10 29.91 -28.60 -39.51
C LEU A 10 30.59 -27.98 -38.28
N ALA A 11 30.59 -26.65 -38.17
CA ALA A 11 31.03 -25.95 -36.97
C ALA A 11 29.88 -25.93 -35.96
N ILE A 12 29.98 -26.76 -34.91
CA ILE A 12 29.10 -26.72 -33.75
C ILE A 12 29.59 -25.58 -32.85
N VAL A 13 28.85 -24.47 -32.82
CA VAL A 13 29.05 -23.39 -31.84
C VAL A 13 28.30 -23.79 -30.58
N ILE A 14 29.04 -24.29 -29.58
CA ILE A 14 28.51 -24.48 -28.22
C ILE A 14 28.50 -23.11 -27.54
N MET A 15 27.35 -22.44 -27.58
CA MET A 15 27.12 -21.22 -26.82
C MET A 15 26.93 -21.59 -25.35
N PHE A 16 27.97 -21.39 -24.55
CA PHE A 16 27.92 -21.48 -23.09
C PHE A 16 27.06 -20.33 -22.56
N CYS A 17 25.77 -20.58 -22.34
CA CYS A 17 24.94 -19.69 -21.53
C CYS A 17 25.40 -19.80 -20.08
N LEU A 18 26.28 -18.89 -19.67
CA LEU A 18 26.53 -18.58 -18.26
C LEU A 18 25.22 -18.07 -17.66
N THR A 19 24.44 -18.97 -17.09
CA THR A 19 23.32 -18.59 -16.22
C THR A 19 23.93 -17.94 -14.99
N ALA A 20 23.82 -16.61 -14.92
CA ALA A 20 24.03 -15.88 -13.68
C ALA A 20 23.18 -16.55 -12.57
N PRO A 21 23.72 -16.73 -11.35
CA PRO A 21 22.91 -17.20 -10.24
C PRO A 21 21.77 -16.21 -10.05
N GLY A 22 20.55 -16.67 -10.32
CA GLY A 22 19.34 -15.89 -10.11
C GLY A 22 19.34 -15.40 -8.67
N GLN A 23 19.35 -14.08 -8.48
CA GLN A 23 19.01 -13.49 -7.21
C GLN A 23 17.58 -13.91 -6.91
N THR A 24 17.43 -14.91 -6.05
CA THR A 24 16.16 -15.23 -5.40
C THR A 24 15.83 -14.07 -4.48
N SER A 25 15.21 -13.03 -5.01
CA SER A 25 14.55 -12.02 -4.20
C SER A 25 13.37 -12.70 -3.53
N GLY A 26 13.57 -13.19 -2.30
CA GLY A 26 12.46 -13.52 -1.41
C GLY A 26 11.50 -12.32 -1.31
N PRO A 27 10.25 -12.55 -0.90
CA PRO A 27 9.29 -11.46 -0.79
C PRO A 27 9.89 -10.35 0.09
N LYS A 28 10.15 -9.19 -0.51
CA LYS A 28 10.67 -8.03 0.20
C LYS A 28 9.61 -7.63 1.22
N VAL A 29 9.90 -7.88 2.51
CA VAL A 29 9.05 -7.40 3.60
C VAL A 29 8.90 -5.90 3.43
N LEU A 30 7.65 -5.42 3.34
CA LEU A 30 7.39 -4.00 3.20
C LEU A 30 7.96 -3.27 4.42
N ASP A 31 8.88 -2.34 4.16
CA ASP A 31 9.32 -1.39 5.17
C ASP A 31 8.17 -0.42 5.45
N ARG A 32 7.52 -0.62 6.59
CA ARG A 32 6.39 0.17 7.05
C ARG A 32 6.82 1.34 7.94
N THR A 33 8.09 1.74 7.90
CA THR A 33 8.55 2.96 8.56
C THR A 33 8.30 4.20 7.70
N ASP A 34 8.09 4.06 6.39
CA ASP A 34 7.73 5.13 5.46
C ASP A 34 6.20 5.22 5.28
N ALA A 35 5.62 6.38 5.62
CA ALA A 35 4.18 6.60 5.53
C ALA A 35 3.67 6.64 4.09
N ALA A 36 4.42 7.23 3.16
CA ALA A 36 4.04 7.34 1.76
C ALA A 36 4.00 5.97 1.10
N ALA A 37 5.07 5.19 1.29
CA ALA A 37 5.17 3.83 0.76
C ALA A 37 4.06 2.94 1.35
N THR A 38 3.81 3.04 2.66
CA THR A 38 2.73 2.29 3.33
C THR A 38 1.37 2.67 2.76
N ALA A 39 1.05 3.96 2.64
CA ALA A 39 -0.20 4.44 2.05
C ALA A 39 -0.38 3.95 0.60
N GLN A 40 0.69 3.93 -0.19
CA GLN A 40 0.63 3.44 -1.56
C GLN A 40 0.24 1.96 -1.62
N VAL A 41 0.79 1.13 -0.73
CA VAL A 41 0.45 -0.31 -0.66
C VAL A 41 -0.97 -0.51 -0.15
N VAL A 42 -1.39 0.27 0.84
CA VAL A 42 -2.77 0.27 1.36
C VAL A 42 -3.77 0.58 0.25
N LEU A 43 -3.56 1.66 -0.51
CA LEU A 43 -4.47 2.04 -1.59
C LEU A 43 -4.56 0.96 -2.68
N LYS A 44 -3.43 0.31 -3.02
CA LYS A 44 -3.41 -0.82 -3.97
C LYS A 44 -4.20 -2.01 -3.44
N ALA A 45 -3.99 -2.40 -2.18
CA ALA A 45 -4.72 -3.50 -1.55
C ALA A 45 -6.22 -3.21 -1.46
N TYR A 46 -6.58 -1.98 -1.07
CA TYR A 46 -7.97 -1.53 -0.97
C TYR A 46 -8.64 -1.53 -2.34
N ALA A 47 -8.04 -0.93 -3.37
CA ALA A 47 -8.59 -0.93 -4.73
C ALA A 47 -8.79 -2.36 -5.29
N ALA A 48 -7.91 -3.29 -4.95
CA ALA A 48 -8.02 -4.71 -5.31
C ALA A 48 -9.00 -5.51 -4.45
N LYS A 49 -9.58 -4.91 -3.39
CA LYS A 49 -10.33 -5.60 -2.33
C LYS A 49 -9.56 -6.78 -1.73
N ASP A 50 -8.24 -6.65 -1.63
CA ASP A 50 -7.36 -7.65 -1.02
C ASP A 50 -7.48 -7.59 0.50
N LEU A 51 -8.53 -8.21 1.02
CA LEU A 51 -8.83 -8.22 2.45
C LEU A 51 -7.69 -8.82 3.30
N PRO A 52 -7.01 -9.91 2.91
CA PRO A 52 -5.82 -10.38 3.62
C PRO A 52 -4.73 -9.32 3.72
N ALA A 53 -4.39 -8.63 2.63
CA ALA A 53 -3.39 -7.56 2.67
C ALA A 53 -3.86 -6.37 3.49
N MET A 54 -5.12 -5.96 3.37
CA MET A 54 -5.70 -4.91 4.21
C MET A 54 -5.62 -5.26 5.70
N ALA A 55 -5.95 -6.50 6.08
CA ALA A 55 -5.84 -6.96 7.47
C ALA A 55 -4.40 -6.95 7.98
N GLU A 56 -3.42 -7.26 7.13
CA GLU A 56 -2.01 -7.18 7.49
C GLU A 56 -1.53 -5.73 7.68
N LEU A 57 -2.04 -4.82 6.85
CA LEU A 57 -1.65 -3.42 6.84
C LEU A 57 -2.38 -2.58 7.89
N SER A 58 -3.51 -3.04 8.42
CA SER A 58 -4.35 -2.28 9.35
C SER A 58 -3.80 -2.18 10.78
N THR A 59 -4.37 -1.23 11.52
CA THR A 59 -4.26 -1.17 12.99
C THR A 59 -4.78 -2.46 13.62
N ALA A 60 -4.38 -2.73 14.86
CA ALA A 60 -4.82 -3.94 15.58
C ALA A 60 -6.36 -4.08 15.60
N ASP A 61 -7.08 -2.99 15.89
CA ASP A 61 -8.53 -2.98 15.96
C ASP A 61 -9.18 -3.22 14.60
N ASN A 62 -8.72 -2.53 13.55
CA ASN A 62 -9.27 -2.70 12.21
C ASN A 62 -8.97 -4.07 11.61
N ARG A 63 -7.83 -4.68 11.97
CA ARG A 63 -7.51 -6.04 11.56
C ARG A 63 -8.60 -7.03 12.02
N VAL A 64 -9.14 -6.88 13.23
CA VAL A 64 -10.23 -7.74 13.73
C VAL A 64 -11.45 -7.63 12.83
N ILE A 65 -11.89 -6.40 12.53
CA ILE A 65 -13.04 -6.15 11.65
C ILE A 65 -12.80 -6.74 10.25
N ILE A 66 -11.61 -6.53 9.67
CA ILE A 66 -11.30 -7.05 8.34
C ILE A 66 -11.26 -8.58 8.33
N GLN A 67 -10.77 -9.22 9.40
CA GLN A 67 -10.84 -10.68 9.54
C GLN A 67 -12.27 -11.21 9.61
N GLU A 68 -13.20 -10.45 10.19
CA GLU A 68 -14.64 -10.77 10.13
C GLU A 68 -15.19 -10.64 8.71
N LEU A 69 -14.81 -9.60 7.97
CA LEU A 69 -15.14 -9.47 6.54
C LEU A 69 -14.59 -10.64 5.72
N ILE A 70 -13.37 -11.12 5.98
CA ILE A 70 -12.81 -12.28 5.28
C ILE A 70 -13.69 -13.52 5.48
N LYS A 71 -14.21 -13.73 6.70
CA LYS A 71 -15.04 -14.89 7.03
C LYS A 71 -16.45 -14.78 6.48
N GLN A 72 -17.05 -13.59 6.53
CA GLN A 72 -18.47 -13.37 6.23
C GLN A 72 -18.72 -12.84 4.81
N GLY A 73 -17.68 -12.33 4.14
CA GLY A 73 -17.79 -11.70 2.83
C GLY A 73 -18.81 -10.55 2.81
N GLU A 74 -19.61 -10.50 1.75
CA GLU A 74 -20.58 -9.42 1.53
C GLU A 74 -21.72 -9.36 2.53
N SER A 75 -21.94 -10.43 3.29
CA SER A 75 -22.97 -10.48 4.34
C SER A 75 -22.58 -9.68 5.60
N HIS A 76 -21.30 -9.34 5.76
CA HIS A 76 -20.83 -8.57 6.90
C HIS A 76 -21.47 -7.17 6.93
N PRO A 77 -21.98 -6.68 8.08
CA PRO A 77 -22.66 -5.37 8.15
C PRO A 77 -21.81 -4.18 7.67
N ARG A 78 -20.49 -4.30 7.79
CA ARG A 78 -19.54 -3.27 7.34
C ARG A 78 -19.15 -3.37 5.86
N TRP A 79 -19.50 -4.43 5.13
CA TRP A 79 -19.07 -4.62 3.74
C TRP A 79 -19.40 -3.41 2.86
N ARG A 80 -20.68 -2.99 2.88
CA ARG A 80 -21.12 -1.82 2.12
C ARG A 80 -20.49 -0.53 2.64
N SER A 81 -20.25 -0.42 3.94
CA SER A 81 -19.59 0.76 4.52
C SER A 81 -18.15 0.95 4.04
N ILE A 82 -17.46 -0.14 3.66
CA ILE A 82 -16.06 -0.13 3.21
C ILE A 82 -15.99 -0.07 1.68
N PHE A 83 -16.73 -0.94 0.99
CA PHE A 83 -16.65 -1.08 -0.47
C PHE A 83 -17.77 -0.36 -1.23
N SER A 84 -18.36 0.68 -0.62
CA SER A 84 -19.25 1.59 -1.32
C SER A 84 -19.12 3.03 -0.79
N GLY A 85 -19.78 3.97 -1.46
CA GLY A 85 -19.75 5.40 -1.09
C GLY A 85 -18.42 6.08 -1.39
N GLY A 86 -18.21 7.24 -0.75
CA GLY A 86 -17.11 8.15 -1.09
C GLY A 86 -15.71 7.57 -0.92
N ARG A 87 -15.46 6.78 0.15
CA ARG A 87 -14.15 6.14 0.39
C ARG A 87 -13.77 5.21 -0.75
N TRP A 88 -14.67 4.26 -1.06
CA TRP A 88 -14.48 3.32 -2.16
C TRP A 88 -14.34 4.04 -3.50
N GLN A 89 -15.17 5.04 -3.77
CA GLN A 89 -15.09 5.80 -5.02
C GLN A 89 -13.72 6.46 -5.17
N ALA A 90 -13.24 7.15 -4.14
CA ALA A 90 -11.95 7.84 -4.19
C ALA A 90 -10.77 6.87 -4.39
N VAL A 91 -10.78 5.72 -3.71
CA VAL A 91 -9.73 4.69 -3.84
C VAL A 91 -9.78 4.02 -5.22
N SER A 92 -10.98 3.64 -5.69
CA SER A 92 -11.14 2.92 -6.96
C SER A 92 -10.82 3.77 -8.20
N THR A 93 -10.89 5.11 -8.09
CA THR A 93 -10.47 6.03 -9.16
C THR A 93 -9.11 6.67 -8.92
N TRP A 94 -8.36 6.22 -7.91
CA TRP A 94 -7.05 6.77 -7.61
C TRP A 94 -6.06 6.53 -8.76
N ASN A 95 -5.38 7.59 -9.19
CA ASN A 95 -4.49 7.57 -10.36
C ASN A 95 -3.04 7.17 -10.02
N GLY A 96 -2.79 6.63 -8.82
CA GLY A 96 -1.46 6.22 -8.38
C GLY A 96 -0.58 7.33 -7.79
N LYS A 97 -1.03 8.59 -7.79
CA LYS A 97 -0.25 9.73 -7.26
C LYS A 97 -0.61 10.03 -5.81
N LEU A 98 0.42 10.27 -4.99
CA LEU A 98 0.27 10.80 -3.64
C LEU A 98 0.57 12.30 -3.64
N GLY A 99 -0.06 13.01 -2.71
CA GLY A 99 0.14 14.42 -2.46
C GLY A 99 0.94 14.66 -1.18
N GLU A 100 0.58 15.72 -0.47
CA GLU A 100 1.25 16.09 0.78
C GLU A 100 1.01 15.07 1.91
N ILE A 101 1.97 15.00 2.83
CA ILE A 101 1.89 14.21 4.06
C ILE A 101 1.91 15.15 5.24
N ARG A 102 1.00 14.92 6.19
CA ARG A 102 0.91 15.68 7.45
C ARG A 102 0.89 14.75 8.64
N TYR A 103 1.66 15.08 9.65
CA TYR A 103 1.80 14.31 10.88
C TYR A 103 1.06 14.99 12.03
N PHE A 104 0.38 14.18 12.84
CA PHE A 104 -0.36 14.64 14.01
C PHE A 104 0.09 13.84 15.23
N GLU A 105 0.33 14.55 16.32
CA GLU A 105 0.67 13.96 17.61
C GLU A 105 -0.50 14.21 18.56
N ARG A 106 -0.99 13.16 19.20
CA ARG A 106 -2.09 13.21 20.17
C ARG A 106 -1.68 12.46 21.42
N THR A 107 -1.86 13.07 22.58
CA THR A 107 -1.64 12.38 23.86
C THR A 107 -3.00 12.00 24.43
N ALA A 108 -3.21 10.70 24.66
CA ALA A 108 -4.39 10.19 25.35
C ALA A 108 -3.94 9.37 26.55
N ILE A 109 -4.32 9.80 27.76
CA ILE A 109 -4.11 9.06 29.03
C ILE A 109 -2.69 8.46 29.09
N ASP A 110 -1.68 9.33 28.94
CA ASP A 110 -0.24 9.02 28.99
C ASP A 110 0.36 8.21 27.83
N THR A 111 -0.42 7.89 26.79
CA THR A 111 0.09 7.30 25.55
C THR A 111 0.16 8.33 24.43
N LYS A 112 1.32 8.43 23.80
CA LYS A 112 1.52 9.26 22.60
C LYS A 112 1.09 8.47 21.36
N HIS A 113 0.06 8.97 20.70
CA HIS A 113 -0.39 8.49 19.40
C HIS A 113 0.18 9.39 18.31
N VAL A 114 0.73 8.78 17.28
CA VAL A 114 1.22 9.50 16.10
C VAL A 114 0.43 9.01 14.89
N GLU A 115 -0.19 9.96 14.19
CA GLU A 115 -0.88 9.74 12.93
C GLU A 115 -0.08 10.34 11.77
N ALA A 116 -0.09 9.69 10.62
CA ALA A 116 0.28 10.28 9.33
C ALA A 116 -0.95 10.31 8.42
N ARG A 117 -1.24 11.47 7.85
CA ARG A 117 -2.29 11.64 6.84
C ARG A 117 -1.62 11.89 5.50
N VAL A 118 -1.79 10.95 4.58
CA VAL A 118 -1.19 10.99 3.25
C VAL A 118 -2.27 11.32 2.24
N GLN A 119 -2.21 12.50 1.63
CA GLN A 119 -3.16 12.93 0.62
C GLN A 119 -3.03 12.06 -0.64
N PHE A 120 -4.16 11.73 -1.26
CA PHE A 120 -4.19 11.05 -2.56
C PHE A 120 -5.32 11.54 -3.49
N GLY A 121 -6.11 12.52 -3.05
CA GLY A 121 -7.16 13.13 -3.86
C GLY A 121 -7.78 14.36 -3.20
N GLU A 122 -8.79 14.89 -3.86
CA GLU A 122 -9.65 15.99 -3.41
C GLU A 122 -11.04 15.76 -4.04
N THR A 123 -12.12 15.79 -3.25
CA THR A 123 -13.48 15.52 -3.75
C THR A 123 -14.26 16.78 -4.09
N GLU A 124 -14.03 17.84 -3.32
CA GLU A 124 -14.64 19.15 -3.45
C GLU A 124 -13.53 20.17 -3.15
N PRO A 125 -13.65 21.43 -3.59
CA PRO A 125 -12.72 22.47 -3.16
C PRO A 125 -12.58 22.46 -1.63
N GLU A 126 -11.34 22.44 -1.14
CA GLU A 126 -11.01 22.42 0.30
C GLU A 126 -11.28 21.09 1.03
N LYS A 127 -11.69 20.03 0.32
CA LYS A 127 -11.98 18.72 0.93
C LYS A 127 -11.07 17.65 0.37
N LEU A 128 -9.99 17.42 1.10
CA LEU A 128 -8.95 16.47 0.72
C LEU A 128 -9.43 15.04 0.94
N VAL A 129 -8.81 14.10 0.24
CA VAL A 129 -8.92 12.67 0.54
C VAL A 129 -7.56 12.17 0.98
N VAL A 130 -7.51 11.56 2.16
CA VAL A 130 -6.26 11.12 2.78
C VAL A 130 -6.36 9.67 3.24
N VAL A 131 -5.26 8.93 3.12
CA VAL A 131 -5.04 7.71 3.91
C VAL A 131 -4.57 8.15 5.28
N THR A 132 -5.25 7.71 6.33
CA THR A 132 -4.83 7.90 7.72
C THR A 132 -4.11 6.64 8.19
N LEU A 133 -2.89 6.83 8.71
CA LEU A 133 -2.04 5.79 9.24
C LEU A 133 -1.74 6.10 10.71
N SER A 134 -1.78 5.09 11.58
CA SER A 134 -1.36 5.18 12.98
C SER A 134 -0.01 4.49 13.16
N TRP A 135 0.85 5.05 14.00
CA TRP A 135 2.11 4.40 14.38
C TRP A 135 1.87 3.39 15.50
N GLU A 136 2.07 2.11 15.22
CA GLU A 136 1.88 1.02 16.19
C GLU A 136 3.04 0.02 16.08
N GLY A 137 3.72 -0.27 17.20
CA GLY A 137 4.76 -1.30 17.24
C GLY A 137 5.91 -1.08 16.24
N GLY A 138 6.33 0.18 16.03
CA GLY A 138 7.44 0.51 15.14
C GLY A 138 7.09 0.57 13.65
N LYS A 139 5.80 0.59 13.29
CA LYS A 139 5.35 0.64 11.90
C LYS A 139 4.07 1.46 11.72
N TRP A 140 3.86 1.98 10.51
CA TRP A 140 2.61 2.60 10.11
C TRP A 140 1.54 1.55 9.81
N CYS A 141 0.34 1.77 10.35
CA CYS A 141 -0.82 0.89 10.26
C CYS A 141 -2.02 1.64 9.72
N PHE A 142 -2.74 1.03 8.78
CA PHE A 142 -3.91 1.62 8.13
C PHE A 142 -5.09 1.74 9.09
N GLU A 143 -5.53 2.98 9.29
CA GLU A 143 -6.69 3.34 10.09
C GLU A 143 -7.91 3.50 9.17
N ASP A 144 -8.00 4.58 8.38
CA ASP A 144 -9.12 4.80 7.47
C ASP A 144 -8.74 5.69 6.28
N VAL A 145 -9.63 5.75 5.29
CA VAL A 145 -9.68 6.82 4.29
C VAL A 145 -10.59 7.92 4.82
N ASN A 146 -10.03 9.10 5.02
CA ASN A 146 -10.72 10.24 5.62
C ASN A 146 -10.82 11.43 4.64
N PHE A 147 -11.79 12.32 4.92
CA PHE A 147 -12.08 13.50 4.11
C PHE A 147 -11.90 14.81 4.90
N PRO A 148 -10.70 15.11 5.41
CA PRO A 148 -10.49 16.32 6.18
C PRO A 148 -10.69 17.57 5.32
N ARG A 149 -11.15 18.65 5.95
CA ARG A 149 -10.99 19.99 5.38
C ARG A 149 -9.51 20.31 5.27
N ARG A 150 -9.11 21.03 4.23
CA ARG A 150 -7.73 21.47 4.00
C ARG A 150 -7.16 22.17 5.23
N GLU A 151 -7.89 23.12 5.81
CA GLU A 151 -7.50 23.83 7.02
C GLU A 151 -7.12 22.86 8.16
N THR A 152 -7.94 21.87 8.45
CA THR A 152 -7.66 20.87 9.50
C THR A 152 -6.49 19.96 9.13
N PHE A 153 -6.31 19.64 7.86
CA PHE A 153 -5.16 18.87 7.38
C PHE A 153 -3.86 19.65 7.53
N GLU A 154 -3.87 20.94 7.22
CA GLU A 154 -2.68 21.80 7.24
C GLU A 154 -2.18 22.14 8.66
N GLN A 155 -3.00 21.92 9.69
CA GLN A 155 -2.57 21.96 11.10
C GLN A 155 -1.53 20.89 11.45
N GLY A 156 -1.44 19.81 10.68
CA GLY A 156 -0.42 18.78 10.89
C GLY A 156 0.98 19.26 10.46
N SER A 157 2.00 18.70 11.10
CA SER A 157 3.40 18.97 10.76
C SER A 157 3.76 18.36 9.41
N LYS A 158 4.56 19.06 8.58
CA LYS A 158 5.19 18.46 7.38
C LYS A 158 6.40 17.58 7.73
N THR A 159 6.94 17.77 8.93
CA THR A 159 8.12 17.04 9.40
C THR A 159 7.67 15.87 10.25
N ARG A 160 8.18 14.68 9.93
CA ARG A 160 7.96 13.48 10.71
C ARG A 160 8.45 13.70 12.14
N PRO A 161 7.62 13.45 13.16
CA PRO A 161 8.04 13.61 14.55
C PRO A 161 9.00 12.49 14.96
N VAL A 162 9.67 12.70 16.10
CA VAL A 162 10.39 11.61 16.78
C VAL A 162 9.36 10.59 17.25
N MET A 163 9.53 9.35 16.77
CA MET A 163 8.63 8.25 17.08
C MET A 163 8.86 7.76 18.51
N PRO A 164 7.80 7.41 19.24
CA PRO A 164 7.91 6.74 20.55
C PRO A 164 8.52 5.34 20.42
#